data_AF-A0A968MUZ9-F1
#
_entry.id   AF-A0A968MUZ9-F1
#
_cell.length_a   1.000
_cell.length_b   1.000
_cell.length_c   1.000
_cell.angle_alpha   90.00
_cell.angle_beta   90.00
_cell.angle_gamma   90.00
#
_symmetry.space_group_name_H-M   'P 1'
#
loop_
_entity.id
_entity.type
_entity.pdbx_description
1 polymer ?
#
loop_
_entity_poly.entity_id
_entity_poly.type
_entity_poly.pdbx_seq_one_letter_code
_entity_poly.pdbx_strand_id
1 'polypeptide(L)'
;MNGIPNDIPVVAGIITTRFQTPLSHINILSRNRNTPNMALRSGWENETLNRLNGKLVRLDVNSSFYSLRETSIQEAENYWKSHEPSVIIKLQIDTLTSGIIDLANTANSGVKTIGGKASNFAELKKIPGVTVPEGCFAIPFFYYYHHLKQNGLLGFIRETLEEANFKRMPLTAK
;
A
#
# COMPACT_ATOMS: atom_id res chain seq x y z
N MET A 1 -6.21 -14.04 13.42
CA MET A 1 -5.28 -13.43 14.40
C MET A 1 -5.99 -13.19 15.72
N ASN A 2 -5.27 -13.30 16.85
CA ASN A 2 -5.79 -13.03 18.19
C ASN A 2 -5.77 -11.52 18.51
N GLY A 3 -6.77 -10.79 17.99
CA GLY A 3 -6.87 -9.34 18.16
C GLY A 3 -6.74 -8.57 16.85
N ILE A 4 -6.57 -7.25 16.98
CA ILE A 4 -6.46 -6.28 15.88
C ILE A 4 -4.98 -5.88 15.79
N PRO A 5 -4.26 -6.25 14.72
CA PRO A 5 -2.86 -5.83 14.54
C PRO A 5 -2.73 -4.31 14.39
N ASN A 6 -1.61 -3.73 14.79
CA ASN A 6 -1.33 -2.32 14.45
C ASN A 6 -0.94 -2.17 12.97
N ASP A 7 -0.22 -3.15 12.43
CA ASP A 7 0.18 -3.23 11.03
C ASP A 7 -0.16 -4.60 10.44
N ILE A 8 -0.56 -4.60 9.17
CA ILE A 8 -0.87 -5.81 8.41
C ILE A 8 -0.02 -5.81 7.14
N PRO A 9 0.83 -6.84 6.92
CA PRO A 9 1.55 -7.00 5.66
C PRO A 9 0.57 -7.20 4.50
N VAL A 10 1.06 -7.15 3.25
CA VAL A 10 0.19 -7.44 2.11
C VAL A 10 -0.26 -8.90 2.19
N VAL A 11 -1.56 -9.12 2.43
CA VAL A 11 -2.18 -10.44 2.58
C VAL A 11 -3.41 -10.55 1.69
N ALA A 12 -3.75 -11.78 1.29
CA ALA A 12 -4.90 -12.06 0.43
C ALA A 12 -6.25 -12.05 1.18
N GLY A 13 -6.24 -12.02 2.50
CA GLY A 13 -7.45 -11.99 3.33
C GLY A 13 -7.12 -11.91 4.82
N ILE A 14 -8.03 -11.35 5.60
CA ILE A 14 -7.86 -11.13 7.04
C ILE A 14 -9.06 -11.72 7.79
N ILE A 15 -8.77 -12.59 8.76
CA ILE A 15 -9.75 -13.12 9.72
C ILE A 15 -9.30 -12.74 11.14
N THR A 16 -10.11 -11.94 11.82
CA THR A 16 -9.86 -11.47 13.20
C THR A 16 -10.90 -12.03 14.16
N THR A 17 -10.56 -12.22 15.44
CA THR A 17 -11.52 -12.68 16.45
C THR A 17 -12.34 -11.57 17.09
N ARG A 18 -12.02 -10.31 16.80
CA ARG A 18 -12.70 -9.13 17.33
C ARG A 18 -13.32 -8.31 16.22
N PHE A 19 -14.52 -7.79 16.47
CA PHE A 19 -15.11 -6.81 15.57
C PHE A 19 -14.24 -5.55 15.51
N GLN A 20 -14.07 -5.05 14.30
CA GLN A 20 -13.37 -3.81 14.03
C GLN A 20 -14.38 -2.70 13.80
N THR A 21 -14.07 -1.48 14.24
CA THR A 21 -14.91 -0.32 13.94
C THR A 21 -14.81 0.02 12.44
N PRO A 22 -15.86 0.58 11.82
CA PRO A 22 -15.87 0.90 10.39
C PRO A 22 -14.71 1.81 9.95
N LEU A 23 -14.27 2.70 10.84
CA LEU A 23 -13.17 3.65 10.60
C LEU A 23 -11.80 3.18 11.11
N SER A 24 -11.68 1.91 11.50
CA SER A 24 -10.38 1.36 11.89
C SER A 24 -9.41 1.37 10.70
N HIS A 25 -8.12 1.61 10.99
CA HIS A 25 -7.04 1.64 10.00
C HIS A 25 -7.04 0.40 9.11
N ILE A 26 -7.29 -0.77 9.69
CA ILE A 26 -7.35 -2.05 8.97
C ILE A 26 -8.54 -2.11 8.02
N ASN A 27 -9.74 -1.70 8.45
CA ASN A 27 -10.91 -1.69 7.57
C ASN A 27 -10.71 -0.75 6.38
N ILE A 28 -10.14 0.43 6.60
CA ILE A 28 -9.85 1.39 5.53
C ILE A 28 -8.81 0.83 4.56
N LEU A 29 -7.72 0.24 5.08
CA LEU A 29 -6.69 -0.39 4.26
C LEU A 29 -7.22 -1.58 3.45
N SER A 30 -7.96 -2.49 4.09
CA SER A 30 -8.56 -3.65 3.43
C SER A 30 -9.54 -3.22 2.34
N ARG A 31 -10.36 -2.20 2.59
CA ARG A 31 -11.28 -1.65 1.59
C ARG A 31 -10.52 -1.02 0.41
N ASN A 32 -9.47 -0.25 0.67
CA ASN A 32 -8.67 0.37 -0.39
C ASN A 32 -7.92 -0.65 -1.24
N ARG A 33 -7.53 -1.79 -0.66
CA ARG A 33 -6.83 -2.89 -1.34
C ARG A 33 -7.77 -3.94 -1.94
N ASN A 34 -9.08 -3.81 -1.76
CA ASN A 34 -10.06 -4.87 -2.05
C ASN A 34 -9.71 -6.22 -1.39
N THR A 35 -9.09 -6.19 -0.21
CA THR A 35 -8.73 -7.37 0.56
C THR A 35 -9.93 -7.80 1.42
N PRO A 36 -10.40 -9.06 1.32
CA PRO A 36 -11.42 -9.60 2.20
C PRO A 36 -11.02 -9.44 3.68
N ASN A 37 -11.90 -8.83 4.48
CA ASN A 37 -11.69 -8.66 5.91
C ASN A 37 -12.96 -9.05 6.67
N MET A 38 -12.83 -9.98 7.61
CA MET A 38 -13.95 -10.47 8.42
C MET A 38 -13.57 -10.67 9.89
N ALA A 39 -14.59 -10.59 10.74
CA ALA A 39 -14.49 -10.93 12.15
C ALA A 39 -15.22 -12.26 12.44
N LEU A 40 -14.51 -13.24 12.98
CA LEU A 40 -15.04 -14.53 13.42
C LEU A 40 -14.58 -14.80 14.86
N ARG A 41 -15.47 -14.59 15.84
CA ARG A 41 -15.12 -14.70 17.27
C ARG A 41 -14.54 -16.06 17.64
N SER A 42 -15.17 -17.12 17.17
CA SER A 42 -14.75 -18.51 17.37
C SER A 42 -13.72 -18.99 16.34
N GLY A 43 -12.96 -18.07 15.72
CA GLY A 43 -12.03 -18.42 14.64
C GLY A 43 -10.96 -19.46 15.04
N TRP A 44 -10.52 -19.48 16.30
CA TRP A 44 -9.57 -20.50 16.79
C TRP A 44 -10.20 -21.85 17.12
N GLU A 45 -11.48 -21.85 17.45
CA GLU A 45 -12.27 -23.04 17.75
C GLU A 45 -12.93 -23.62 16.50
N ASN A 46 -12.78 -22.95 15.35
CA ASN A 46 -13.40 -23.35 14.10
C ASN A 46 -12.62 -24.51 13.46
N GLU A 47 -13.24 -25.69 13.43
CA GLU A 47 -12.65 -26.90 12.86
C GLU A 47 -12.27 -26.76 11.37
N THR A 48 -13.05 -26.00 10.59
CA THR A 48 -12.78 -25.76 9.17
C THR A 48 -11.48 -24.95 8.98
N LEU A 49 -11.28 -23.90 9.79
CA LEU A 49 -10.04 -23.12 9.77
C LEU A 49 -8.84 -23.97 10.19
N ASN A 50 -8.98 -24.77 11.24
CA ASN A 50 -7.91 -25.64 11.72
C ASN A 50 -7.52 -26.71 10.68
N ARG A 51 -8.50 -27.29 9.98
CA ARG A 51 -8.28 -28.29 8.92
C ARG A 51 -7.57 -27.71 7.69
N LEU A 52 -7.82 -26.45 7.38
CA LEU A 52 -7.27 -25.75 6.22
C LEU A 52 -6.00 -24.96 6.56
N ASN A 53 -5.52 -25.01 7.80
CA ASN A 53 -4.32 -24.31 8.21
C ASN A 53 -3.09 -24.85 7.45
N GLY A 54 -2.30 -23.94 6.87
CA GLY A 54 -1.14 -24.28 6.03
C GLY A 54 -1.48 -24.74 4.61
N LYS A 55 -2.77 -24.78 4.24
CA LYS A 55 -3.21 -25.11 2.88
C LYS A 55 -3.52 -23.86 2.06
N LEU A 56 -3.46 -24.00 0.74
CA LEU A 56 -3.93 -22.96 -0.17
C LEU A 56 -5.46 -22.96 -0.19
N VAL A 57 -6.05 -21.81 0.11
CA VAL A 57 -7.50 -21.66 0.25
C VAL A 57 -8.03 -20.49 -0.55
N ARG A 58 -9.30 -20.63 -0.94
CA ARG A 58 -10.12 -19.52 -1.44
C ARG A 58 -11.04 -19.05 -0.33
N LEU A 59 -10.98 -17.76 -0.04
CA LEU A 59 -11.82 -17.06 0.91
C LEU A 59 -12.71 -16.07 0.16
N ASP A 60 -14.03 -16.27 0.22
CA ASP A 60 -15.01 -15.30 -0.26
C ASP A 60 -15.78 -14.76 0.96
N VAL A 61 -15.81 -13.44 1.12
CA VAL A 61 -16.45 -12.76 2.25
C VAL A 61 -17.55 -11.85 1.71
N ASN A 62 -18.77 -12.02 2.22
CA ASN A 62 -19.91 -11.15 1.96
C ASN A 62 -20.30 -10.40 3.25
N SER A 63 -21.33 -9.54 3.19
CA SER A 63 -21.82 -8.79 4.35
C SER A 63 -22.37 -9.68 5.46
N SER A 64 -22.88 -10.87 5.12
CA SER A 64 -23.61 -11.74 6.04
C SER A 64 -23.03 -13.16 6.16
N PHE A 65 -22.23 -13.61 5.19
CA PHE A 65 -21.68 -14.96 5.17
C PHE A 65 -20.27 -14.97 4.59
N TYR A 66 -19.54 -16.06 4.84
CA TYR A 66 -18.23 -16.32 4.26
C TYR A 66 -18.17 -17.77 3.76
N SER A 67 -17.39 -18.02 2.72
CA SER A 67 -17.03 -19.37 2.30
C SER A 67 -15.51 -19.53 2.28
N LEU A 68 -15.06 -20.65 2.82
CA LEU A 68 -13.65 -21.02 2.86
C LEU A 68 -13.52 -22.45 2.34
N ARG A 69 -12.71 -22.64 1.29
CA ARG A 69 -12.42 -23.97 0.74
C ARG A 69 -10.96 -24.09 0.32
N GLU A 70 -10.47 -25.32 0.29
CA GLU A 70 -9.21 -25.65 -0.35
C GLU A 70 -9.27 -25.36 -1.85
N THR A 71 -8.16 -24.89 -2.42
CA THR A 71 -8.03 -24.59 -3.84
C THR A 71 -6.70 -25.10 -4.38
N SER A 72 -6.63 -25.25 -5.70
CA SER A 72 -5.41 -25.65 -6.39
C SER A 72 -4.54 -24.43 -6.71
N ILE A 73 -3.23 -24.66 -6.88
CA ILE A 73 -2.31 -23.60 -7.30
C ILE A 73 -2.72 -23.00 -8.65
N GLN A 74 -3.25 -23.82 -9.57
CA GLN A 74 -3.70 -23.37 -10.89
C GLN A 74 -4.86 -22.38 -10.80
N GLU A 75 -5.83 -22.64 -9.91
CA GLU A 75 -6.94 -21.71 -9.69
C GLU A 75 -6.45 -20.41 -9.05
N ALA A 76 -5.55 -20.48 -8.08
CA ALA A 76 -4.97 -19.31 -7.44
C ALA A 76 -4.16 -18.44 -8.41
N GLU A 77 -3.33 -19.04 -9.25
CA GLU A 77 -2.57 -18.31 -10.28
C GLU A 77 -3.47 -17.61 -11.29
N ASN A 78 -4.54 -18.28 -11.74
CA ASN A 78 -5.51 -17.66 -12.65
C ASN A 78 -6.23 -16.48 -11.99
N TYR A 79 -6.53 -16.59 -10.70
CA TYR A 79 -7.12 -15.50 -9.92
C TYR A 79 -6.14 -14.33 -9.78
N TRP A 80 -4.89 -14.58 -9.40
CA TRP A 80 -3.87 -13.53 -9.29
C TRP A 80 -3.60 -12.85 -10.63
N LYS A 81 -3.43 -13.59 -11.72
CA LYS A 81 -3.24 -13.00 -13.07
C LYS A 81 -4.38 -12.09 -13.52
N SER A 82 -5.61 -12.38 -13.10
CA SER A 82 -6.78 -11.57 -13.47
C SER A 82 -7.01 -10.36 -12.56
N HIS A 83 -6.44 -10.36 -11.34
CA HIS A 83 -6.63 -9.30 -10.34
C HIS A 83 -5.35 -8.49 -10.06
N GLU A 84 -4.19 -8.94 -10.52
CA GLU A 84 -2.95 -8.19 -10.46
C GLU A 84 -3.07 -6.92 -11.32
N PRO A 85 -2.70 -5.75 -10.77
CA PRO A 85 -2.62 -4.53 -11.55
C PRO A 85 -1.63 -4.72 -12.71
N SER A 86 -2.15 -4.92 -13.91
CA SER A 86 -1.33 -5.12 -15.12
C SER A 86 -0.71 -3.82 -15.66
N VAL A 87 -1.16 -2.67 -15.15
CA VAL A 87 -0.71 -1.37 -15.58
C VAL A 87 0.57 -0.99 -14.83
N ILE A 88 1.69 -1.01 -15.54
CA ILE A 88 2.94 -0.42 -15.05
C ILE A 88 2.78 1.09 -15.04
N ILE A 89 2.59 1.66 -13.85
CA ILE A 89 2.53 3.12 -13.67
C ILE A 89 3.96 3.65 -13.61
N LYS A 90 4.43 4.26 -14.70
CA LYS A 90 5.72 4.98 -14.71
C LYS A 90 5.49 6.41 -14.24
N LEU A 91 5.85 6.67 -12.98
CA LEU A 91 5.83 8.03 -12.44
C LEU A 91 6.91 8.87 -13.11
N GLN A 92 6.53 10.07 -13.57
CA GLN A 92 7.47 11.06 -14.06
C GLN A 92 8.04 11.84 -12.89
N ILE A 93 9.37 11.98 -12.87
CA ILE A 93 10.09 12.80 -11.88
C ILE A 93 10.83 13.92 -12.59
N ASP A 94 10.75 15.11 -12.01
CA ASP A 94 11.55 16.26 -12.39
C ASP A 94 12.83 16.28 -11.53
N THR A 95 13.96 16.13 -12.20
CA THR A 95 15.28 16.08 -11.58
C THR A 95 16.10 17.33 -11.86
N LEU A 96 15.48 18.40 -12.38
CA LEU A 96 16.15 19.63 -12.78
C LEU A 96 15.79 20.81 -11.87
N THR A 97 14.55 20.88 -11.41
CA THR A 97 14.09 21.96 -10.55
C THR A 97 14.74 21.89 -9.17
N SER A 98 15.61 22.84 -8.87
CA SER A 98 16.28 23.02 -7.58
C SER A 98 15.72 24.23 -6.83
N GLY A 99 16.20 24.45 -5.60
CA GLY A 99 15.66 25.48 -4.70
C GLY A 99 14.50 24.98 -3.84
N ILE A 100 14.19 25.73 -2.78
CA ILE A 100 13.05 25.45 -1.90
C ILE A 100 11.79 25.99 -2.59
N ILE A 101 10.75 25.15 -2.68
CA ILE A 101 9.48 25.53 -3.31
C ILE A 101 8.49 25.97 -2.24
N ASP A 102 8.02 27.22 -2.31
CA ASP A 102 6.93 27.70 -1.49
C ASP A 102 5.59 27.11 -1.95
N LEU A 103 4.89 26.45 -1.04
CA LEU A 103 3.61 25.81 -1.33
C LEU A 103 2.46 26.82 -1.48
N ALA A 104 2.66 28.09 -1.11
CA ALA A 104 1.69 29.16 -1.36
C ALA A 104 1.39 29.36 -2.86
N ASN A 105 2.40 29.20 -3.70
CA ASN A 105 2.33 29.52 -5.13
C ASN A 105 2.38 28.29 -6.04
N THR A 106 2.29 27.09 -5.46
CA THR A 106 2.45 25.84 -6.21
C THR A 106 1.10 25.33 -6.75
N ALA A 107 1.03 25.07 -8.06
CA ALA A 107 -0.11 24.41 -8.69
C ALA A 107 -0.02 22.87 -8.56
N ASN A 108 -1.17 22.19 -8.69
CA ASN A 108 -1.32 20.73 -8.73
C ASN A 108 -0.32 20.00 -9.67
N SER A 109 0.22 20.69 -10.67
CA SER A 109 1.27 20.19 -11.57
C SER A 109 2.63 19.92 -10.90
N GLY A 110 2.78 20.23 -9.61
CA GLY A 110 3.99 20.00 -8.83
C GLY A 110 4.28 18.54 -8.47
N VAL A 111 3.38 17.58 -8.73
CA VAL A 111 3.55 16.18 -8.28
C VAL A 111 4.87 15.56 -8.76
N LYS A 112 5.26 15.85 -10.01
CA LYS A 112 6.53 15.39 -10.58
C LYS A 112 7.76 15.99 -9.91
N THR A 113 7.62 17.14 -9.25
CA THR A 113 8.73 17.92 -8.68
C THR A 113 8.83 17.71 -7.17
N ILE A 114 7.71 17.71 -6.45
CA ILE A 114 7.65 17.68 -4.96
C ILE A 114 6.85 16.50 -4.39
N GLY A 115 6.25 15.67 -5.24
CA GLY A 115 5.47 14.51 -4.83
C GLY A 115 4.02 14.82 -4.44
N GLY A 116 3.18 13.78 -4.45
CA GLY A 116 1.73 13.94 -4.28
C GLY A 116 1.30 14.50 -2.92
N LYS A 117 2.03 14.22 -1.84
CA LYS A 117 1.70 14.77 -0.51
C LYS A 117 1.86 16.29 -0.47
N ALA A 118 3.00 16.80 -0.92
CA ALA A 118 3.28 18.23 -0.91
C ALA A 118 2.40 18.98 -1.92
N SER A 119 2.12 18.37 -3.08
CA SER A 119 1.16 18.93 -4.05
C SER A 119 -0.27 19.01 -3.49
N ASN A 120 -0.77 17.93 -2.87
CA ASN A 120 -2.09 17.97 -2.23
C ASN A 120 -2.14 18.99 -1.09
N PHE A 121 -1.06 19.12 -0.33
CA PHE A 121 -0.97 20.12 0.73
C PHE A 121 -1.01 21.55 0.19
N ALA A 122 -0.36 21.83 -0.95
CA ALA A 122 -0.47 23.11 -1.63
C ALA A 122 -1.91 23.40 -2.10
N GLU A 123 -2.65 22.38 -2.54
CA GLU A 123 -4.07 22.53 -2.90
C GLU A 123 -4.96 22.78 -1.68
N LEU A 124 -4.72 22.11 -0.55
CA LEU A 124 -5.47 22.33 0.70
C LEU A 124 -5.42 23.81 1.12
N LYS A 125 -4.28 24.49 0.93
CA LYS A 125 -4.12 25.92 1.23
C LYS A 125 -5.00 26.84 0.38
N LYS A 126 -5.44 26.39 -0.80
CA LYS A 126 -6.32 27.17 -1.69
C LYS A 126 -7.78 27.08 -1.28
N ILE A 127 -8.14 26.15 -0.40
CA ILE A 127 -9.51 25.95 0.06
C ILE A 127 -9.82 26.97 1.16
N PRO A 128 -10.79 27.87 0.96
CA PRO A 128 -11.18 28.83 1.99
C PRO A 128 -11.65 28.12 3.26
N GLY A 129 -11.23 28.62 4.43
CA GLY A 129 -11.63 28.08 5.74
C GLY A 129 -10.84 26.85 6.20
N VAL A 130 -9.91 26.32 5.40
CA VAL A 130 -8.98 25.29 5.84
C VAL A 130 -7.73 25.95 6.42
N THR A 131 -7.42 25.64 7.67
CA THR A 131 -6.17 26.08 8.31
C THR A 131 -5.05 25.11 7.97
N VAL A 132 -3.96 25.65 7.43
CA VAL A 132 -2.72 24.90 7.19
C VAL A 132 -1.57 25.59 7.94
N PRO A 133 -0.55 24.83 8.39
CA PRO A 133 0.65 25.41 9.01
C PRO A 133 1.29 26.54 8.18
N GLU A 134 1.84 27.54 8.86
CA GLU A 134 2.57 28.63 8.23
C GLU A 134 3.97 28.19 7.74
N GLY A 135 4.55 28.92 6.80
CA GLY A 135 5.92 28.67 6.32
C GLY A 135 6.11 27.34 5.59
N CYS A 136 5.05 26.78 5.00
CA CYS A 136 5.14 25.48 4.34
C CYS A 136 5.90 25.55 3.01
N PHE A 137 6.95 24.72 2.93
CA PHE A 137 7.75 24.56 1.73
C PHE A 137 7.93 23.08 1.38
N ALA A 138 8.34 22.81 0.15
CA ALA A 138 8.77 21.50 -0.30
C ALA A 138 10.19 21.52 -0.86
N ILE A 139 10.87 20.39 -0.65
CA ILE A 139 12.19 20.11 -1.21
C ILE A 139 11.96 19.27 -2.47
N PRO A 140 12.38 19.73 -3.66
CA PRO A 140 12.22 18.97 -4.90
C PRO A 140 13.00 17.66 -4.95
N PHE A 141 12.57 16.74 -5.81
CA PHE A 141 13.28 15.47 -6.08
C PHE A 141 14.71 15.67 -6.61
N PHE A 142 15.04 16.85 -7.15
CA PHE A 142 16.39 17.22 -7.58
C PHE A 142 17.47 16.81 -6.58
N TYR A 143 17.32 17.19 -5.30
CA TYR A 143 18.37 16.95 -4.30
C TYR A 143 18.54 15.46 -3.99
N TYR A 144 17.44 14.73 -3.91
CA TYR A 144 17.45 13.28 -3.69
C TYR A 144 18.08 12.56 -4.89
N TYR A 145 17.66 12.88 -6.11
CA TYR A 145 18.20 12.29 -7.33
C TYR A 145 19.70 12.58 -7.49
N HIS A 146 20.11 13.82 -7.21
CA HIS A 146 21.51 14.22 -7.28
C HIS A 146 22.37 13.49 -6.24
N HIS A 147 21.88 13.35 -5.00
CA HIS A 147 22.55 12.57 -3.97
C HIS A 147 22.74 11.11 -4.41
N LEU A 148 21.72 10.47 -4.97
CA LEU A 148 21.83 9.10 -5.49
C LEU A 148 22.87 8.99 -6.61
N LYS A 149 22.90 9.96 -7.53
CA LYS A 149 23.84 9.96 -8.66
C LYS A 149 25.28 10.17 -8.21
N GLN A 150 25.52 11.15 -7.34
CA GLN A 150 26.86 11.49 -6.84
C GLN A 150 27.51 10.36 -6.05
N ASN A 151 26.71 9.57 -5.33
CA ASN A 151 27.21 8.47 -4.51
C ASN A 151 27.16 7.11 -5.24
N GLY A 152 26.89 7.09 -6.56
CA GLY A 152 26.82 5.85 -7.33
C GLY A 152 25.67 4.91 -6.97
N LEU A 153 24.72 5.34 -6.13
CA LEU A 153 23.66 4.50 -5.57
C LEU A 153 22.62 4.08 -6.62
N LEU A 154 22.51 4.82 -7.73
CA LEU A 154 21.61 4.45 -8.82
C LEU A 154 21.95 3.08 -9.44
N GLY A 155 23.24 2.75 -9.54
CA GLY A 155 23.70 1.45 -10.04
C GLY A 155 23.33 0.34 -9.06
N PHE A 156 23.70 0.53 -7.79
CA PHE A 156 23.39 -0.39 -6.70
C PHE A 156 21.88 -0.70 -6.59
N ILE A 157 21.02 0.34 -6.67
CA ILE A 157 19.57 0.16 -6.66
C ILE A 157 19.10 -0.67 -7.86
N ARG A 158 19.63 -0.39 -9.07
CA ARG A 158 19.24 -1.13 -10.28
C ARG A 158 19.61 -2.60 -10.17
N GLU A 159 20.83 -2.90 -9.76
CA GLU A 159 21.32 -4.26 -9.58
C GLU A 159 20.46 -5.00 -8.53
N THR A 160 20.23 -4.38 -7.37
CA THR A 160 19.39 -4.95 -6.31
C THR A 160 17.96 -5.24 -6.78
N LEU A 161 17.35 -4.35 -7.56
CA LEU A 161 16.01 -4.56 -8.11
C LEU A 161 15.96 -5.67 -9.17
N GLU A 162 17.08 -5.96 -9.83
CA GLU A 162 17.17 -7.00 -10.86
C GLU A 162 17.38 -8.40 -10.26
N GLU A 163 17.95 -8.50 -9.06
CA GLU A 163 18.19 -9.74 -8.33
C GLU A 163 16.91 -10.59 -8.16
N ALA A 164 17.01 -11.87 -8.50
CA ALA A 164 15.87 -12.80 -8.46
C ALA A 164 15.28 -12.97 -7.05
N ASN A 165 16.11 -12.85 -6.00
CA ASN A 165 15.65 -12.93 -4.62
C ASN A 165 14.83 -11.70 -4.21
N PHE A 166 15.18 -10.50 -4.69
CA PHE A 166 14.43 -9.28 -4.41
C PHE A 166 13.05 -9.31 -5.09
N LYS A 167 12.98 -9.79 -6.33
CA LYS A 167 11.71 -9.96 -7.08
C LYS A 167 10.77 -11.00 -6.46
N ARG A 168 11.31 -11.95 -5.70
CA ARG A 168 10.56 -13.04 -5.06
C ARG A 168 10.23 -12.79 -3.59
N MET A 169 10.74 -11.71 -2.98
CA MET A 169 10.37 -11.37 -1.61
C MET A 169 8.89 -10.94 -1.59
N PRO A 170 8.00 -11.67 -0.89
CA PRO A 170 6.74 -11.07 -0.48
C PRO A 170 7.11 -9.85 0.37
N LEU A 171 6.42 -8.72 0.14
CA LEU A 171 6.52 -7.49 0.95
C LEU A 171 6.18 -7.82 2.41
N THR A 172 7.15 -8.37 3.12
CA THR A 172 7.10 -8.71 4.52
C THR A 172 7.59 -7.46 5.22
N ALA A 173 6.63 -6.63 5.63
CA ALA A 173 6.90 -5.60 6.63
C ALA A 173 7.44 -6.31 7.88
N LYS A 174 8.68 -5.98 8.25
CA LYS A 174 9.24 -6.31 9.55
C LYS A 174 8.45 -5.59 10.65
#